data_AF-A0A4V3WPP0-F1
#
_entry.id   AF-A0A4V3WPP0-F1
#
_cell.length_a   1.000
_cell.length_b   1.000
_cell.length_c   1.000
_cell.angle_alpha   90.00
_cell.angle_beta   90.00
_cell.angle_gamma   90.00
#
_symmetry.space_group_name_H-M   'P 1'
#
loop_
_entity.id
_entity.type
_entity.pdbx_description
1 polymer ?
#
loop_
_entity_poly.entity_id
_entity_poly.type
_entity_poly.pdbx_seq_one_letter_code
_entity_poly.pdbx_strand_id
1 'polypeptide(L)'
;MKKASATSILLTTTLYLCCACFGYAALPRKMLIGFGFYEPHWLVDLANACVVLHLVGGYQVYSQPLFAKAERWITKKLPDNEFVNNVYTIKLSMLTVFKLNLLRLCFRTTYVASTT
;
A
#
# COMPACT_ATOMS: atom_id res chain seq x y z
N MET A 1 9.87 -13.17 -13.21
CA MET A 1 8.97 -13.48 -12.07
C MET A 1 9.63 -14.42 -11.06
N LYS A 2 9.85 -15.71 -11.37
CA LYS A 2 10.35 -16.71 -10.38
C LYS A 2 11.62 -16.30 -9.62
N LYS A 3 12.65 -15.79 -10.32
CA LYS A 3 13.90 -15.34 -9.70
C LYS A 3 13.69 -14.15 -8.76
N ALA A 4 12.97 -13.12 -9.21
CA ALA A 4 12.68 -11.93 -8.40
C ALA A 4 11.84 -12.29 -7.15
N SER A 5 10.85 -13.15 -7.28
CA SER A 5 10.05 -13.63 -6.14
C SER A 5 10.90 -14.43 -5.15
N ALA A 6 11.76 -15.33 -5.63
CA ALA A 6 12.65 -16.11 -4.77
C ALA A 6 13.64 -15.21 -4.01
N THR A 7 14.26 -14.23 -4.68
CA THR A 7 15.14 -13.25 -4.04
C THR A 7 14.40 -12.40 -3.02
N SER A 8 13.19 -11.93 -3.33
CA SER A 8 12.38 -11.16 -2.39
C SER A 8 12.04 -11.96 -1.13
N ILE A 9 11.61 -13.21 -1.28
CA ILE A 9 11.26 -14.08 -0.14
C ILE A 9 12.49 -14.33 0.72
N LEU A 10 13.64 -14.63 0.10
CA LEU A 10 14.90 -14.84 0.82
C LEU A 10 15.27 -13.59 1.62
N LEU A 11 15.27 -12.42 0.98
CA LEU A 11 15.61 -11.15 1.62
C LEU A 11 14.68 -10.85 2.80
N THR A 12 13.35 -10.95 2.62
CA THR A 12 12.39 -10.71 3.70
C THR A 12 12.55 -11.71 4.84
N THR A 13 12.82 -12.97 4.53
CA THR A 13 13.04 -14.01 5.55
C THR A 13 14.29 -13.73 6.36
N THR A 14 15.41 -13.42 5.72
CA THR A 14 16.65 -13.07 6.39
C THR A 14 16.49 -11.82 7.25
N LEU A 15 15.84 -10.77 6.74
CA LEU A 15 15.58 -9.55 7.51
C LEU A 15 14.72 -9.82 8.75
N TYR A 16 13.62 -10.58 8.63
CA TYR A 16 12.79 -10.91 9.78
C TYR A 16 13.50 -11.80 10.78
N LEU A 17 14.30 -12.76 10.33
CA LEU A 17 15.11 -13.61 11.22
C LEU A 17 16.14 -12.78 11.98
N CYS A 18 16.86 -11.88 11.29
CA CYS A 18 17.81 -10.97 11.93
C CYS A 18 17.11 -10.07 12.97
N CYS A 19 15.98 -9.46 12.63
CA CYS A 19 15.21 -8.64 13.57
C CYS A 19 14.76 -9.44 14.80
N ALA A 20 14.30 -10.67 14.63
CA ALA A 20 13.88 -11.53 15.73
C ALA A 20 15.08 -11.93 16.63
N CYS A 21 16.19 -12.38 16.04
CA CYS A 21 17.38 -12.78 16.79
C CYS A 21 18.04 -11.61 17.52
N PHE A 22 18.21 -10.46 16.87
CA PHE A 22 18.78 -9.26 17.49
C PHE A 22 17.83 -8.65 18.52
N GLY A 23 16.52 -8.61 18.24
CA GLY A 23 15.53 -8.16 19.21
C GLY A 23 15.51 -9.03 20.47
N TYR A 24 15.60 -10.35 20.32
CA TYR A 24 15.70 -11.28 21.45
C TYR A 24 17.03 -11.11 22.21
N ALA A 25 18.16 -10.96 21.50
CA ALA A 25 19.48 -10.78 22.11
C ALA A 25 19.64 -9.42 22.82
N ALA A 26 18.96 -8.37 22.34
CA ALA A 26 19.00 -7.03 22.91
C ALA A 26 18.17 -6.87 24.20
N LEU A 27 17.34 -7.84 24.55
CA LEU A 27 16.49 -7.82 25.75
C LEU A 27 17.12 -8.66 26.88
N PRO A 28 17.89 -8.09 27.82
CA PRO A 28 17.98 -8.69 29.15
C PRO A 28 16.60 -8.60 29.81
N ARG A 29 16.23 -9.61 30.60
CA ARG A 29 14.93 -9.87 31.27
C ARG A 29 14.32 -8.69 32.08
N LYS A 30 14.95 -7.52 32.11
CA LYS A 30 14.56 -6.28 32.82
C LYS A 30 14.19 -5.10 31.90
N MET A 31 14.04 -5.29 30.60
CA MET A 31 13.65 -4.21 29.66
C MET A 31 12.20 -4.35 29.17
N LEU A 32 11.31 -4.91 30.01
CA LEU A 32 9.87 -5.01 29.76
C LEU A 32 9.07 -3.84 30.38
N ILE A 33 9.73 -2.82 30.94
CA ILE A 33 9.07 -1.64 31.52
C ILE A 33 9.76 -0.37 30.99
N GLY A 34 9.27 0.15 29.86
CA GLY A 34 9.16 1.58 29.54
C GLY A 34 10.34 2.56 29.70
N PHE A 35 11.58 2.13 29.96
CA PHE A 35 12.66 3.03 30.38
C PHE A 35 14.01 2.89 29.64
N GLY A 36 14.07 2.20 28.50
CA GLY A 36 15.35 1.95 27.79
C GLY A 36 15.70 2.87 26.61
N PHE A 37 14.70 3.47 25.96
CA PHE A 37 14.91 4.26 24.73
C PHE A 37 14.33 5.67 24.88
N TYR A 38 14.89 6.47 25.80
CA TYR A 38 14.62 7.91 25.84
C TYR A 38 15.60 8.73 24.97
N GLU A 39 16.67 8.12 24.46
CA GLU A 39 17.65 8.75 23.58
C GLU A 39 18.00 7.75 22.47
N PRO A 40 17.56 7.91 21.19
CA PRO A 40 17.31 9.16 20.46
C PRO A 40 15.95 9.24 19.73
N HIS A 41 15.21 10.33 19.90
CA HIS A 41 13.89 10.54 19.27
C HIS A 41 13.91 10.41 17.73
N TRP A 42 15.00 10.82 17.07
CA TRP A 42 15.12 10.75 15.61
C TRP A 42 15.03 9.31 15.06
N LEU A 43 15.50 8.31 15.81
CA LEU A 43 15.48 6.92 15.37
C LEU A 43 14.06 6.35 15.44
N VAL A 44 13.29 6.78 16.44
CA VAL A 44 11.86 6.46 16.57
C VAL A 44 11.06 7.11 15.45
N ASP A 45 11.33 8.38 15.14
CA ASP A 45 10.66 9.09 14.05
C ASP A 45 11.00 8.48 12.67
N LEU A 46 12.26 8.08 12.46
CA LEU A 46 12.68 7.37 11.25
C LEU A 46 11.99 6.00 11.14
N ALA A 47 11.92 5.25 12.24
CA ALA A 47 11.22 3.96 12.25
C ALA A 47 9.74 4.13 11.92
N ASN A 48 9.07 5.14 12.51
CA ASN A 48 7.69 5.47 12.20
C ASN A 48 7.50 5.87 10.73
N ALA A 49 8.41 6.67 10.16
CA ALA A 49 8.38 7.03 8.74
C ALA A 49 8.52 5.80 7.82
N CYS A 50 9.42 4.86 8.15
CA CYS A 50 9.57 3.60 7.43
C CYS A 50 8.30 2.74 7.50
N VAL A 51 7.62 2.69 8.65
CA VAL A 51 6.34 1.98 8.81
C VAL A 51 5.27 2.60 7.92
N VAL A 52 5.14 3.92 7.92
CA VAL A 52 4.18 4.63 7.04
C VAL A 52 4.47 4.35 5.57
N LEU A 53 5.73 4.44 5.15
CA LEU A 53 6.14 4.16 3.76
C LEU A 53 5.80 2.72 3.35
N HIS A 54 6.09 1.74 4.22
CA HIS A 54 5.77 0.33 3.97
C HIS A 54 4.26 0.10 3.85
N LEU A 55 3.46 0.68 4.74
CA LEU A 55 2.00 0.55 4.73
C LEU A 55 1.36 1.21 3.51
N VAL A 56 1.79 2.42 3.15
CA VAL A 56 1.31 3.13 1.95
C VAL A 56 1.66 2.34 0.69
N GLY A 57 2.89 1.83 0.58
CA GLY A 57 3.31 0.98 -0.54
C GLY A 57 2.50 -0.31 -0.62
N GLY A 58 2.28 -0.99 0.51
CA GLY A 58 1.43 -2.16 0.60
C GLY A 58 0.01 -1.86 0.13
N TYR A 59 -0.61 -0.81 0.66
CA TYR A 59 -1.95 -0.37 0.27
C TYR A 59 -2.05 -0.16 -1.25
N GLN A 60 -1.08 0.53 -1.86
CA GLN A 60 -1.06 0.76 -3.31
C GLN A 60 -1.01 -0.54 -4.11
N VAL A 61 -0.12 -1.48 -3.75
CA VAL A 61 0.06 -2.74 -4.47
C VAL A 61 -1.13 -3.68 -4.28
N TYR A 62 -1.68 -3.79 -3.07
CA TYR A 62 -2.82 -4.65 -2.77
C TYR A 62 -4.14 -4.13 -3.36
N SER A 63 -4.31 -2.82 -3.47
CA SER A 63 -5.52 -2.22 -4.03
C SER A 63 -5.66 -2.46 -5.54
N GLN A 64 -4.55 -2.52 -6.29
CA GLN A 64 -4.55 -2.68 -7.75
C GLN A 64 -5.31 -3.93 -8.26
N PRO A 65 -5.03 -5.17 -7.79
CA PRO A 65 -5.75 -6.35 -8.24
C PRO A 65 -7.22 -6.34 -7.79
N LEU A 66 -7.53 -5.75 -6.63
CA LEU A 66 -8.90 -5.60 -6.15
C LEU A 66 -9.69 -4.67 -7.08
N PHE A 67 -9.12 -3.52 -7.44
CA PHE A 67 -9.72 -2.61 -8.42
C PHE A 67 -9.92 -3.27 -9.77
N ALA A 68 -8.89 -3.95 -10.29
CA ALA A 68 -8.99 -4.64 -11.57
C ALA A 68 -10.08 -5.72 -11.58
N LYS A 69 -10.21 -6.49 -10.48
CA LYS A 69 -11.23 -7.53 -10.35
C LYS A 69 -12.64 -6.93 -10.24
N ALA A 70 -12.82 -5.91 -9.42
CA ALA A 70 -14.10 -5.23 -9.21
C ALA A 70 -14.57 -4.53 -10.50
N GLU A 71 -13.70 -3.74 -11.14
CA GLU A 71 -14.00 -3.06 -12.41
C GLU A 71 -14.41 -4.10 -13.47
N ARG A 72 -13.64 -5.17 -13.65
CA ARG A 72 -13.95 -6.22 -14.64
C ARG A 72 -15.29 -6.91 -14.34
N TRP A 73 -15.62 -7.10 -13.08
CA TRP A 73 -16.89 -7.70 -12.68
C TRP A 73 -18.08 -6.78 -12.97
N ILE A 74 -17.96 -5.49 -12.64
CA ILE A 74 -19.00 -4.48 -12.90
C ILE A 74 -19.21 -4.29 -14.40
N THR A 75 -18.14 -4.16 -15.19
CA THR A 75 -18.21 -4.04 -16.66
C THR A 75 -18.87 -5.26 -17.30
N LYS A 76 -18.60 -6.48 -16.80
CA LYS A 76 -19.28 -7.70 -17.30
C LYS A 76 -20.76 -7.74 -16.96
N LYS A 77 -21.14 -7.22 -15.80
CA LYS A 77 -22.53 -7.28 -15.30
C LYS A 77 -23.41 -6.19 -15.92
N LEU A 78 -22.83 -5.04 -16.27
CA LEU A 78 -23.52 -3.87 -16.82
C LEU A 78 -22.81 -3.37 -18.09
N PRO A 79 -22.88 -4.13 -19.21
CA PRO A 79 -22.18 -3.80 -20.44
C PRO A 79 -22.75 -2.55 -21.14
N ASP A 80 -24.05 -2.27 -20.99
CA ASP A 80 -24.73 -1.17 -21.70
C ASP A 80 -24.80 0.14 -20.89
N ASN A 81 -24.24 0.17 -19.68
CA ASN A 81 -24.33 1.35 -18.82
C ASN A 81 -23.24 2.37 -19.17
N GLU A 82 -23.65 3.56 -19.62
CA GLU A 82 -22.74 4.67 -19.92
C GLU A 82 -21.89 5.08 -18.71
N PHE A 83 -22.41 5.01 -17.48
CA PHE A 83 -21.62 5.35 -16.28
C PHE A 83 -20.39 4.44 -16.08
N VAL A 84 -20.49 3.18 -16.53
CA VAL A 84 -19.45 2.15 -16.37
C VAL A 84 -18.44 2.20 -17.51
N ASN A 85 -18.91 2.42 -18.74
CA ASN A 85 -18.11 2.28 -19.96
C ASN A 85 -17.70 3.59 -20.63
N ASN A 86 -18.31 4.72 -20.25
CA ASN A 86 -17.97 6.01 -20.83
C ASN A 86 -16.64 6.55 -20.25
N VAL A 87 -15.77 6.99 -21.15
CA VAL A 87 -14.47 7.57 -20.82
C VAL A 87 -14.47 9.02 -21.26
N TYR A 88 -14.69 9.92 -20.30
CA TYR A 88 -14.71 11.36 -20.51
C TYR A 88 -13.29 11.88 -20.69
N THR A 89 -13.04 12.56 -21.80
CA THR A 89 -11.75 13.20 -22.10
C THR A 89 -11.81 14.67 -21.71
N ILE A 90 -11.24 15.02 -20.55
CA ILE A 90 -11.12 16.42 -20.13
C ILE A 90 -9.79 16.95 -20.65
N LYS A 91 -9.84 17.90 -21.58
CA LYS A 91 -8.66 18.67 -22.00
C LYS A 91 -8.50 19.86 -21.07
N LEU A 92 -7.51 19.82 -20.18
CA LEU A 92 -7.09 21.01 -19.44
C LEU A 92 -6.14 21.83 -20.31
N SER A 93 -6.37 23.14 -20.39
CA SER A 93 -5.68 24.09 -21.27
C SER A 93 -4.15 24.14 -21.15
N MET A 94 -3.55 23.53 -20.11
CA MET A 94 -2.13 23.69 -19.80
C MET A 94 -1.37 22.37 -19.57
N LEU A 95 -2.01 21.24 -19.27
CA LEU A 95 -1.33 20.17 -18.51
C LEU A 95 -1.71 18.72 -18.85
N THR A 96 -2.17 18.40 -20.07
CA THR A 96 -2.44 17.03 -20.60
C THR A 96 -3.93 16.64 -20.62
N VAL A 97 -4.31 15.79 -21.58
CA VAL A 97 -5.68 15.24 -21.73
C VAL A 97 -5.91 14.14 -20.69
N PHE A 98 -6.86 14.34 -19.78
CA PHE A 98 -7.24 13.35 -18.78
C PHE A 98 -8.39 12.48 -19.30
N LYS A 99 -8.17 11.15 -19.34
CA LYS A 99 -9.21 10.16 -19.58
C LYS A 99 -9.80 9.74 -18.24
N LEU A 100 -10.97 10.24 -17.91
CA LEU A 100 -11.69 9.91 -16.68
C LEU A 100 -12.82 8.93 -16.96
N ASN A 101 -12.90 7.87 -16.16
CA ASN A 101 -14.05 6.98 -16.12
C ASN A 101 -14.73 7.21 -14.76
N LEU A 102 -16.03 7.52 -14.77
CA LEU A 102 -16.76 7.89 -13.56
C LEU A 102 -16.83 6.74 -12.56
N LEU A 103 -17.03 5.51 -13.02
CA LEU A 103 -16.94 4.32 -12.17
C LEU A 103 -15.58 4.24 -11.48
N ARG A 104 -14.47 4.44 -12.20
CA ARG A 104 -13.13 4.41 -11.59
C ARG A 104 -12.95 5.50 -10.54
N LEU A 105 -13.44 6.71 -10.80
CA LEU A 105 -13.30 7.84 -9.89
C LEU A 105 -14.10 7.63 -8.61
N CYS A 106 -15.40 7.31 -8.73
CA CYS A 106 -16.28 7.04 -7.59
C CYS A 106 -15.81 5.81 -6.81
N PHE A 107 -15.45 4.73 -7.49
CA PHE A 107 -15.03 3.50 -6.81
C PHE A 107 -13.74 3.69 -6.01
N ARG A 108 -12.74 4.39 -6.57
CA ARG A 108 -11.48 4.66 -5.86
C ARG A 108 -11.68 5.62 -4.68
N THR A 109 -12.49 6.66 -4.84
CA THR A 109 -12.78 7.62 -3.77
C THR A 109 -13.56 6.97 -2.63
N THR A 110 -14.63 6.22 -2.93
CA THR A 110 -15.39 5.46 -1.93
C THR A 110 -14.52 4.42 -1.24
N TYR A 111 -13.66 3.70 -1.97
CA TYR A 111 -12.76 2.72 -1.38
C TYR A 111 -11.81 3.36 -0.37
N VAL A 112 -11.10 4.43 -0.77
CA VAL A 112 -10.20 5.16 0.14
C VAL A 112 -10.96 5.70 1.36
N ALA A 113 -12.14 6.30 1.15
CA ALA A 113 -12.96 6.82 2.24
C ALA A 113 -13.49 5.74 3.19
N SER A 114 -13.66 4.50 2.70
CA SER A 114 -14.10 3.37 3.54
C SER A 114 -12.97 2.71 4.32
N THR A 115 -11.72 2.85 3.86
CA THR A 115 -10.54 2.23 4.48
C THR A 115 -9.73 3.21 5.34
N THR A 116 -10.12 4.49 5.37
CA THR A 116 -9.54 5.55 6.21
C THR A 116 -10.47 5.79 7.41
#